data_AF-A0A348UQD5-F1
#
_entry.id   AF-A0A348UQD5-F1
#
_cell.length_a   1.000
_cell.length_b   1.000
_cell.length_c   1.000
_cell.angle_alpha   90.00
_cell.angle_beta   90.00
_cell.angle_gamma   90.00
#
_symmetry.space_group_name_H-M   'P 1'
#
loop_
_entity.id
_entity.type
_entity.pdbx_description
1 polymer ?
#
loop_
_entity_poly.entity_id
_entity_poly.type
_entity_poly.pdbx_seq_one_letter_code
_entity_poly.pdbx_strand_id
1 'polypeptide(L)' 'MALEYAEKLAVDHHAIDDAFFERLRREFTDPEVLELGMMIGQYIGFGRLLKILDLEPRYCAVEGGDGLI' A
#
# COMPACT_ATOMS: atom_id res chain seq x y z
N MET A 1 -9.64 -10.08 1.85
CA MET A 1 -9.77 -9.12 0.72
C MET A 1 -8.90 -7.84 0.80
N ALA A 2 -8.53 -7.32 1.98
CA ALA A 2 -7.85 -6.01 2.09
C ALA A 2 -6.48 -5.89 1.38
N LEU A 3 -5.62 -6.90 1.49
CA LEU A 3 -4.29 -6.87 0.86
C LEU A 3 -4.38 -6.89 -0.68
N GLU A 4 -5.27 -7.74 -1.22
CA GLU A 4 -5.52 -7.81 -2.68
C GLU A 4 -6.08 -6.48 -3.21
N TYR A 5 -6.93 -5.78 -2.42
CA TYR A 5 -7.41 -4.45 -2.77
C TYR A 5 -6.27 -3.43 -2.81
N ALA A 6 -5.35 -3.49 -1.84
CA ALA A 6 -4.17 -2.63 -1.83
C ALA A 6 -3.24 -2.88 -3.00
N GLU A 7 -2.97 -4.15 -3.33
CA GLU A 7 -2.14 -4.54 -4.46
C GLU A 7 -2.75 -4.05 -5.79
N LYS A 8 -4.03 -4.38 -6.04
CA LYS A 8 -4.73 -3.93 -7.26
C LYS A 8 -4.77 -2.40 -7.35
N LEU A 9 -5.08 -1.69 -6.27
CA LEU A 9 -5.11 -0.24 -6.30
C LEU A 9 -3.73 0.37 -6.60
N ALA A 10 -2.64 -0.30 -6.20
CA ALA A 10 -1.28 0.14 -6.45
C ALA A 10 -0.78 -0.12 -7.88
N VAL A 11 -1.09 -1.28 -8.46
CA VAL A 11 -0.48 -1.73 -9.73
C VAL A 11 -1.45 -1.96 -10.89
N ASP A 12 -2.74 -2.17 -10.63
CA ASP A 12 -3.75 -2.46 -11.66
C ASP A 12 -5.17 -2.10 -11.17
N HIS A 13 -5.43 -0.79 -11.04
CA HIS A 13 -6.71 -0.27 -10.54
C HIS A 13 -7.87 -0.50 -11.52
N HIS A 14 -7.59 -0.87 -12.78
CA HIS A 14 -8.60 -1.25 -13.76
C HIS A 14 -9.18 -2.65 -13.50
N ALA A 15 -8.42 -3.53 -12.84
CA ALA A 15 -8.89 -4.86 -12.44
C ALA A 15 -9.74 -4.87 -11.16
N ILE A 16 -10.17 -3.70 -10.69
CA ILE A 16 -11.13 -3.50 -9.60
C ILE A 16 -12.50 -3.28 -10.24
N ASP A 17 -13.17 -4.38 -10.54
CA ASP A 17 -14.49 -4.43 -11.18
C ASP A 17 -15.61 -4.69 -10.16
N ASP A 18 -16.85 -4.76 -10.64
CA ASP A 18 -18.02 -5.04 -9.80
C ASP A 18 -17.89 -6.38 -9.05
N ALA A 19 -17.35 -7.41 -9.72
CA ALA A 19 -17.12 -8.72 -9.12
C ALA A 19 -16.07 -8.66 -7.99
N PHE A 20 -15.09 -7.78 -8.07
CA PHE A 20 -14.16 -7.50 -7.00
C PHE A 20 -14.85 -6.81 -5.81
N PHE A 21 -15.67 -5.79 -6.08
CA PHE A 21 -16.45 -5.10 -5.04
C PHE A 21 -17.45 -6.02 -4.34
N GLU A 22 -18.07 -6.96 -5.06
CA GLU A 22 -18.92 -7.99 -4.45
C GLU A 22 -18.15 -8.86 -3.46
N ARG A 23 -16.90 -9.23 -3.76
CA ARG A 23 -16.06 -9.99 -2.82
C ARG A 23 -15.65 -9.15 -1.63
N LEU A 24 -15.30 -7.88 -1.83
CA LEU A 24 -15.02 -6.94 -0.74
C LEU A 24 -16.21 -6.82 0.22
N ARG A 25 -17.43 -6.68 -0.33
CA ARG A 25 -18.68 -6.54 0.44
C ARG A 25 -19.08 -7.78 1.25
N ARG A 26 -18.45 -8.93 0.99
CA ARG A 26 -18.63 -10.14 1.82
C ARG A 26 -17.81 -10.09 3.12
N GLU A 27 -16.75 -9.28 3.16
CA GLU A 27 -15.86 -9.15 4.31
C GLU A 27 -15.96 -7.78 4.99
N PHE A 28 -16.37 -6.74 4.26
CA PHE A 28 -16.42 -5.36 4.72
C PHE A 28 -17.76 -4.71 4.34
N THR A 29 -18.25 -3.83 5.20
CA THR A 29 -19.39 -2.94 4.91
C THR A 29 -19.00 -1.86 3.91
N ASP A 30 -19.97 -1.22 3.26
CA ASP A 30 -19.69 -0.12 2.31
C ASP A 30 -18.85 1.03 2.91
N PRO A 31 -19.12 1.49 4.16
CA PRO A 31 -18.25 2.48 4.82
C PRO A 31 -16.82 1.96 5.02
N GLU A 32 -16.64 0.71 5.44
CA GLU A 32 -15.31 0.12 5.64
C GLU A 32 -14.55 -0.03 4.33
N VAL A 33 -15.21 -0.39 3.22
CA VAL A 33 -14.59 -0.46 1.89
C VAL A 33 -14.10 0.92 1.44
N LEU A 34 -14.90 1.97 1.69
CA LEU A 34 -14.54 3.34 1.39
C LEU A 34 -13.32 3.78 2.22
N GLU A 35 -13.38 3.59 3.54
CA GLU A 35 -12.29 3.94 4.46
C GLU A 35 -11.00 3.19 4.11
N LEU A 36 -11.10 1.90 3.83
CA LEU A 36 -9.98 1.08 3.40
C LEU A 36 -9.36 1.62 2.10
N GLY A 37 -10.19 1.98 1.10
CA GLY A 37 -9.73 2.58 -0.15
C GLY A 37 -9.03 3.93 0.05
N MET A 38 -9.56 4.78 0.94
CA MET A 38 -8.94 6.07 1.28
C MET A 38 -7.57 5.87 1.93
N MET A 39 -7.45 4.95 2.90
CA MET A 39 -6.18 4.67 3.58
C MET A 39 -5.13 4.11 2.62
N ILE A 40 -5.51 3.15 1.77
CA ILE A 40 -4.62 2.58 0.75
C ILE A 40 -4.13 3.69 -0.19
N GLY A 41 -5.04 4.51 -0.73
CA GLY A 41 -4.70 5.61 -1.63
C GLY A 41 -3.75 6.63 -0.99
N GLN A 42 -4.00 6.99 0.27
CA GLN A 42 -3.15 7.90 1.04
C GLN A 42 -1.71 7.39 1.16
N TYR A 43 -1.52 6.11 1.48
CA TYR A 43 -0.18 5.54 1.64
C TYR A 43 0.54 5.29 0.32
N ILE A 44 -0.18 4.94 -0.76
CA ILE A 44 0.40 4.89 -2.11
C ILE A 44 0.91 6.28 -2.53
N GLY A 45 0.10 7.32 -2.30
CA GLY A 45 0.46 8.71 -2.60
C GLY A 45 1.67 9.17 -1.80
N PHE A 46 1.70 8.88 -0.50
CA PHE A 46 2.85 9.18 0.36
C PHE A 46 4.12 8.45 -0.05
N GLY A 47 4.06 7.16 -0.39
CA GLY A 47 5.24 6.44 -0.89
C GLY A 47 5.83 7.10 -2.14
N ARG A 48 4.99 7.55 -3.07
CA ARG A 48 5.43 8.29 -4.27
C ARG A 48 6.04 9.64 -3.92
N LEU A 49 5.43 10.38 -2.98
CA LEU A 49 5.93 11.67 -2.55
C LEU A 49 7.29 11.56 -1.84
N LEU A 50 7.45 10.60 -0.93
CA LEU A 50 8.72 10.35 -0.24
C LEU A 50 9.85 10.03 -1.23
N LYS A 51 9.54 9.24 -2.26
CA LYS A 51 10.48 8.94 -3.35
C LYS A 51 10.86 10.16 -4.19
N ILE A 52 9.89 11.03 -4.50
CA ILE A 52 10.15 12.28 -5.23
C ILE A 52 11.06 13.23 -4.42
N LEU A 53 10.86 13.27 -3.10
CA LEU A 53 11.60 14.16 -2.21
C LEU A 53 12.94 13.56 -1.74
N ASP A 54 13.31 12.34 -2.16
CA ASP A 54 14.47 11.58 -1.66
C ASP A 54 14.51 11.48 -0.12
N LEU A 55 13.33 11.40 0.50
CA LEU A 55 13.15 11.28 1.95
C LEU A 55 13.12 9.82 2.42
N GLU A 56 13.27 8.87 1.50
CA GLU A 56 13.47 7.48 1.86
C GLU A 56 14.79 7.37 2.65
N PRO A 57 14.78 6.73 3.83
CA PRO A 57 15.99 6.66 4.63
C PRO A 57 17.09 6.02 3.80
N ARG A 58 18.16 6.80 3.59
CA ARG A 58 19.44 6.35 3.05
C ARG A 58 20.10 5.44 4.09
N TYR A 59 19.49 4.30 4.39
CA TYR A 59 20.19 3.27 5.14
C TYR A 59 21.38 2.85 4.28
N CYS A 60 22.58 3.15 4.75
CA CYS A 60 23.76 2.47 4.26
C CYS A 60 23.49 0.97 4.35
N ALA A 61 23.80 0.23 3.28
CA ALA A 61 23.95 -1.21 3.43
C ALA A 61 24.98 -1.43 4.55
N VAL A 62 24.62 -2.19 5.57
CA VAL A 62 25.60 -2.63 6.57
C VAL A 62 26.49 -3.63 5.85
N GLU A 63 27.59 -3.13 5.29
CA GLU A 63 28.71 -4.00 4.93
C GLU A 63 29.45 -4.35 6.22
N GLY A 64 29.44 -5.64 6.54
CA GLY A 64 30.45 -6.27 7.40
C GLY A 64 30.29 -6.02 8.89
N GLY A 65 29.98 -7.09 9.62
CA GLY A 65 30.35 -7.14 11.03
C GLY A 65 31.88 -7.13 11.15
N ASP A 66 32.43 -6.16 11.88
CA ASP A 66 33.58 -6.39 12.75
C ASP A 66 33.70 -5.25 13.78
N GLY A 67 34.03 -5.62 15.02
CA GLY A 67 34.63 -4.70 15.98
C GLY A 67 33.70 -3.92 16.92
N LEU A 68 33.57 -4.46 18.13
CA LEU A 68 33.45 -3.74 19.42
C LEU A 68 32.09 -3.10 19.75
N ILE A 69 31.18 -3.90 20.30
CA ILE A 69 30.71 -3.86 21.70
C ILE A 69 30.01 -5.17 22.05
#